data_AF-A0A4Q3J0Y5-F1
#
_entry.id   AF-A0A4Q3J0Y5-F1
#
_cell.length_a   1.000
_cell.length_b   1.000
_cell.length_c   1.000
_cell.angle_alpha   90.00
_cell.angle_beta   90.00
_cell.angle_gamma   90.00
#
_symmetry.space_group_name_H-M   'P 1'
#
loop_
_entity.id
_entity.type
_entity.pdbx_description
1 polymer ?
#
loop_
_entity_poly.entity_id
_entity_poly.type
_entity_poly.pdbx_seq_one_letter_code
_entity_poly.pdbx_strand_id
1 'polypeptide(L)' 'MQTARFFIGQVVRHRVFPFRGVIFDVDPEFDNTEEWYQAIPEEVRPRKN' A
#
# COMPACT_ATOMS: atom_id res chain seq x y z
N MET A 1 -13.51 -14.73 10.84
CA MET A 1 -12.24 -14.02 11.10
C MET A 1 -11.63 -13.67 9.77
N GLN A 2 -11.30 -12.40 9.52
CA GLN A 2 -10.54 -12.04 8.33
C GLN A 2 -9.06 -12.30 8.63
N THR A 3 -8.41 -13.09 7.79
CA THR A 3 -6.97 -13.36 7.91
C THR A 3 -6.22 -12.39 7.00
N ALA A 4 -5.30 -11.61 7.56
CA ALA A 4 -4.43 -10.75 6.78
C ALA A 4 -3.61 -11.58 5.78
N ARG A 5 -3.52 -11.12 4.53
CA ARG A 5 -2.74 -11.80 3.49
C ARG A 5 -1.23 -11.59 3.64
N PHE A 6 -0.84 -10.57 4.40
CA PHE A 6 0.54 -10.15 4.59
C PHE A 6 0.83 -9.77 6.04
N PHE A 7 2.10 -9.71 6.43
CA PHE A 7 2.55 -9.36 7.79
C PHE A 7 3.78 -8.43 7.78
N ILE A 8 4.01 -7.71 8.88
CA ILE A 8 5.17 -6.82 9.07
C ILE A 8 6.47 -7.63 9.02
N GLY A 9 7.47 -7.13 8.30
CA GLY A 9 8.74 -7.79 8.02
C GLY A 9 8.70 -8.72 6.80
N GLN A 10 7.53 -8.96 6.21
CA GLN A 10 7.42 -9.80 5.01
C GLN A 10 8.06 -9.14 3.79
N VAL A 11 8.94 -9.87 3.10
CA VAL A 11 9.46 -9.47 1.78
C VAL A 11 8.37 -9.71 0.74
N VAL A 12 8.03 -8.66 -0.02
CA VAL A 12 7.00 -8.69 -1.07
C VAL A 12 7.55 -8.17 -2.40
N ARG A 13 6.90 -8.54 -3.50
CA ARG A 13 7.21 -8.03 -4.85
C ARG A 13 6.11 -7.06 -5.26
N HIS A 14 6.49 -5.89 -5.78
CA HIS A 14 5.51 -4.95 -6.31
C HIS A 14 4.83 -5.52 -7.56
N ARG A 15 3.50 -5.35 -7.67
CA ARG A 15 2.71 -5.95 -8.75
C ARG A 15 3.00 -5.33 -10.12
N VAL A 16 3.25 -4.02 -10.15
CA VAL A 16 3.41 -3.24 -11.39
C VAL A 16 4.86 -2.95 -11.73
N PHE A 17 5.73 -2.85 -10.72
CA PHE A 17 7.10 -2.38 -10.89
C PHE A 17 8.08 -3.48 -10.48
N PRO A 18 9.25 -3.59 -11.13
CA PRO A 18 10.16 -4.71 -10.93
C PRO A 18 11.05 -4.54 -9.68
N PHE A 19 10.46 -4.22 -8.54
CA PHE A 19 11.18 -4.11 -7.26
C PHE A 19 10.61 -5.02 -6.18
N ARG A 20 11.45 -5.27 -5.17
CA ARG A 20 11.08 -5.96 -3.93
C ARG A 20 11.10 -4.96 -2.79
N GLY A 21 10.17 -5.11 -1.86
CA GLY A 21 10.07 -4.29 -0.66
C GLY A 21 9.80 -5.14 0.57
N VAL A 22 9.82 -4.50 1.73
CA VAL A 22 9.45 -5.12 3.02
C VAL A 22 8.29 -4.32 3.60
N ILE A 23 7.29 -5.00 4.14
CA ILE A 23 6.21 -4.33 4.89
C ILE A 23 6.80 -3.88 6.23
N PHE A 24 6.89 -2.56 6.45
CA PHE A 24 7.51 -2.02 7.66
C PHE A 24 6.49 -1.72 8.77
N ASP A 25 5.28 -1.29 8.40
CA ASP A 25 4.20 -0.94 9.31
C ASP A 25 2.84 -1.11 8.60
N VAL A 26 1.76 -1.14 9.39
CA VAL A 26 0.37 -1.23 8.92
C VAL A 26 -0.52 -0.39 9.81
N ASP A 27 -1.20 0.60 9.22
CA ASP A 27 -2.15 1.42 9.94
C ASP A 27 -3.41 0.61 10.33
N PRO A 28 -3.92 0.77 11.56
CA PRO A 28 -5.12 0.07 12.03
C PRO A 28 -6.39 0.54 11.33
N GLU A 29 -6.39 1.76 10.81
CA GLU A 29 -7.45 2.36 10.00
C GLU A 29 -6.86 2.84 8.69
N PHE A 30 -7.67 2.81 7.63
CA PHE A 30 -7.23 3.25 6.33
C PHE A 30 -7.10 4.77 6.28
N ASP A 31 -5.87 5.28 6.32
CA ASP A 31 -5.60 6.71 6.34
C ASP A 31 -5.26 7.24 4.93
N ASN A 32 -6.27 7.27 4.05
CA ASN A 32 -6.18 7.95 2.76
C ASN A 32 -6.46 9.44 2.94
N THR A 33 -5.56 10.14 3.64
CA THR A 33 -5.60 11.60 3.67
C THR A 33 -5.63 12.13 2.24
N GLU A 34 -6.35 13.23 2.01
CA GLU A 34 -6.41 13.83 0.68
C GLU A 34 -5.01 14.26 0.24
N GLU A 35 -4.17 14.67 1.20
CA GLU A 35 -2.76 14.98 1.01
C GLU A 35 -1.96 13.79 0.48
N TRP A 36 -2.13 12.59 1.06
CA TRP A 36 -1.49 11.37 0.56
C TRP A 36 -1.96 11.03 -0.86
N TYR A 37 -3.26 11.13 -1.11
CA TYR A 37 -3.83 10.85 -2.43
C TYR A 37 -3.28 11.81 -3.48
N GLN A 38 -3.16 13.10 -3.14
CA GLN A 38 -2.60 14.12 -4.02
C GLN A 38 -1.09 13.99 -4.24
N ALA A 39 -0.35 13.43 -3.28
CA ALA A 39 1.10 13.18 -3.39
C ALA A 39 1.45 12.08 -4.41
N ILE A 40 0.51 11.19 -4.75
CA ILE A 40 0.71 10.15 -5.75
C ILE A 40 0.56 10.77 -7.16
N PRO A 41 1.46 10.47 -8.13
CA PRO A 41 1.30 10.93 -9.52
C PRO A 41 -0.01 10.42 -10.14
N GLU A 42 -0.69 11.28 -10.91
CA GLU A 42 -2.06 11.05 -11.37
C GLU A 42 -2.22 9.76 -12.20
N GLU A 43 -1.20 9.43 -12.99
CA GLU A 43 -1.13 8.23 -13.83
C GLU A 43 -1.10 6.90 -13.04
N VAL A 44 -0.74 6.92 -11.76
CA VAL A 44 -0.61 5.72 -10.90
C VAL A 44 -1.48 5.76 -9.65
N ARG A 45 -2.36 6.77 -9.50
CA ARG A 45 -3.28 6.88 -8.36
C ARG A 45 -4.21 5.64 -8.28
N PRO A 46 -4.38 5.05 -7.08
CA PRO A 46 -5.39 4.03 -6.87
C PRO A 46 -6.80 4.57 -7.15
N ARG A 47 -7.70 3.76 -7.71
CA ARG A 47 -9.12 4.17 -7.87
C ARG A 47 -9.80 4.29 -6.50
N LYS A 48 -10.52 5.39 -6.25
CA LYS A 48 -11.31 5.65 -5.02
C LYS A 48 -12.58 4.78 -4.86
N ASN A 49 -12.67 3.63 -5.55
CA ASN A 49 -13.90 2.81 -5.59
C ASN A 49 -14.25 2.17 -4.26
#